data_AF-A0A961IJX7-F1
#
_entry.id   AF-A0A961IJX7-F1
#
_cell.length_a   1.000
_cell.length_b   1.000
_cell.length_c   1.000
_cell.angle_alpha   90.00
_cell.angle_beta   90.00
_cell.angle_gamma   90.00
#
_symmetry.space_group_name_H-M   'P 1'
#
loop_
_entity.id
_entity.type
_entity.pdbx_description
1 polymer ?
#
loop_
_entity_poly.entity_id
_entity_poly.type
_entity_poly.pdbx_seq_one_letter_code
_entity_poly.pdbx_strand_id
1 'polypeptide(L)'
;MLALVFLIASSTLDARTVLTLREDRLNLPARSMEYLEDAGHSLSIDDVSAARMDDRFRPVTAEVPNFGFSTSAYWLRFDVRNDSPESRWFLQVKYSPLDDIVFYQRATAEHPWERYQTGDRHLFSQ
;
A
#
# COMPACT_ATOMS: atom_id res chain seq x y z
N MET A 1 -18.91 21.36 -43.72
CA MET A 1 -17.92 20.35 -43.29
C MET A 1 -17.76 20.51 -41.78
N LEU A 2 -18.38 19.63 -41.00
CA LEU A 2 -18.43 19.72 -39.53
C LEU A 2 -17.12 19.12 -38.97
N ALA A 3 -16.31 19.91 -38.26
CA ALA A 3 -15.11 19.40 -37.60
C ALA A 3 -15.47 18.94 -36.17
N LEU A 4 -15.42 17.63 -35.96
CA LEU A 4 -15.64 16.98 -34.67
C LEU A 4 -14.32 17.04 -33.86
N VAL A 5 -14.28 17.84 -32.80
CA VAL A 5 -13.13 17.91 -31.89
C VAL A 5 -13.25 16.78 -30.87
N PHE A 6 -12.45 15.73 -31.03
CA PHE A 6 -12.25 14.73 -29.99
C PHE A 6 -11.26 15.29 -28.95
N LEU A 7 -11.79 15.78 -27.84
CA LEU A 7 -11.00 15.98 -26.62
C LEU A 7 -10.71 14.59 -26.04
N ILE A 8 -9.57 14.01 -26.44
CA ILE A 8 -9.05 12.84 -25.75
C ILE A 8 -8.46 13.36 -24.45
N ALA A 9 -9.28 13.36 -23.38
CA ALA A 9 -8.77 13.46 -22.04
C ALA A 9 -7.87 12.24 -21.81
N SER A 10 -6.57 12.40 -21.95
CA SER A 10 -5.60 11.40 -21.53
C SER A 10 -5.66 11.33 -20.01
N SER A 11 -6.58 10.52 -19.48
CA SER A 11 -6.42 10.01 -18.13
C SER A 11 -5.17 9.15 -18.16
N THR A 12 -4.08 9.66 -17.59
CA THR A 12 -2.97 8.81 -17.20
C THR A 12 -3.54 7.84 -16.17
N LEU A 13 -3.94 6.65 -16.61
CA LEU A 13 -4.02 5.52 -15.70
C LEU A 13 -2.58 5.29 -15.25
N ASP A 14 -2.23 5.86 -14.10
CA ASP A 14 -0.95 5.56 -13.48
C ASP A 14 -1.08 4.13 -12.98
N ALA A 15 -0.54 3.20 -13.78
CA ALA A 15 -0.54 1.79 -13.43
C ALA A 15 0.42 1.64 -12.25
N ARG A 16 -0.12 1.25 -11.08
CA ARG A 16 0.72 0.96 -9.92
C ARG A 16 1.77 -0.08 -10.31
N THR A 17 3.00 0.17 -9.90
CA THR A 17 4.09 -0.77 -10.17
C THR A 17 3.84 -2.05 -9.40
N VAL A 18 3.57 -3.14 -10.12
CA VAL A 18 3.39 -4.47 -9.52
C VAL A 18 4.75 -5.07 -9.20
N LEU A 19 4.99 -5.31 -7.92
CA LEU A 19 6.22 -5.94 -7.44
C LEU A 19 6.18 -7.43 -7.74
N THR A 20 7.14 -7.91 -8.52
CA THR A 20 7.22 -9.34 -8.82
C THR A 20 8.21 -10.03 -7.87
N LEU A 21 7.71 -10.94 -7.05
CA LEU A 21 8.54 -11.82 -6.22
C LEU A 21 9.04 -12.97 -7.11
N ARG A 22 10.36 -13.08 -7.27
CA ARG A 22 11.00 -14.11 -8.11
C ARG A 22 12.02 -14.97 -7.35
N GLU A 23 12.65 -14.37 -6.36
CA GLU A 23 13.66 -15.00 -5.50
C GLU A 23 13.04 -15.35 -4.14
N ASP A 24 13.83 -15.64 -3.11
CA ASP A 24 13.39 -15.90 -1.74
C ASP A 24 13.35 -14.62 -0.87
N ARG A 25 13.92 -13.51 -1.39
CA ARG A 25 13.98 -12.22 -0.70
C ARG A 25 13.91 -11.07 -1.69
N LEU A 26 13.14 -10.04 -1.34
CA LEU A 26 13.09 -8.77 -2.07
C LEU A 26 13.14 -7.61 -1.08
N ASN A 27 14.00 -6.62 -1.34
CA ASN A 27 13.90 -5.33 -0.65
C ASN A 27 12.79 -4.52 -1.33
N LEU A 28 11.70 -4.26 -0.60
CA LEU A 28 10.56 -3.48 -1.07
C LEU A 28 10.99 -2.04 -1.41
N PRO A 29 11.05 -1.64 -2.69
CA PRO A 29 11.50 -0.31 -3.07
C PRO A 29 10.45 0.73 -2.68
N ALA A 30 10.84 1.80 -1.99
CA ALA A 30 9.90 2.83 -1.56
C ALA A 30 9.05 3.40 -2.70
N ARG A 31 9.66 3.61 -3.87
CA ARG A 31 9.01 4.12 -5.08
C ARG A 31 7.92 3.22 -5.68
N SER A 32 7.80 1.98 -5.22
CA SER A 32 6.70 1.08 -5.61
C SER A 32 5.45 1.24 -4.74
N MET A 33 5.54 2.08 -3.70
CA MET A 33 4.47 2.32 -2.76
C MET A 33 3.84 3.69 -3.00
N GLU A 34 2.57 3.77 -2.61
CA GLU A 34 1.87 5.01 -2.40
C GLU A 34 1.44 5.11 -0.94
N TYR A 35 1.22 6.33 -0.46
CA TYR A 35 0.81 6.58 0.90
C TYR A 35 -0.35 7.58 0.99
N LEU A 36 -1.13 7.44 2.06
CA LEU A 36 -2.19 8.36 2.45
C LEU A 36 -2.11 8.62 3.95
N GLU A 37 -2.09 9.88 4.33
CA GLU A 37 -2.17 10.30 5.73
C GLU A 37 -3.65 10.42 6.16
N ASP A 38 -4.00 9.78 7.27
CA ASP A 38 -5.28 9.88 7.96
C ASP A 38 -5.07 10.48 9.35
N ALA A 39 -4.97 11.80 9.40
CA ALA A 39 -4.81 12.54 10.65
C ALA A 39 -6.00 12.42 11.60
N GLY A 40 -7.17 12.00 11.09
CA GLY A 40 -8.40 11.87 11.86
C GLY A 40 -8.65 10.47 12.43
N HIS A 41 -7.82 9.48 12.08
CA HIS A 41 -8.03 8.06 12.43
C HIS A 41 -9.43 7.54 12.08
N SER A 42 -9.96 8.02 10.95
CA SER A 42 -11.36 7.86 10.58
C SER A 42 -11.57 6.84 9.47
N LEU A 43 -10.50 6.46 8.77
CA LEU A 43 -10.59 5.60 7.60
C LEU A 43 -10.46 4.12 8.00
N SER A 44 -11.35 3.29 7.47
CA SER A 44 -11.26 1.83 7.54
C SER A 44 -10.53 1.26 6.33
N ILE A 45 -10.22 -0.05 6.36
CA ILE A 45 -9.68 -0.76 5.19
C ILE A 45 -10.63 -0.70 3.99
N ASP A 46 -11.95 -0.72 4.21
CA ASP A 46 -12.94 -0.63 3.15
C ASP A 46 -13.01 0.79 2.55
N ASP A 47 -12.72 1.81 3.35
CA ASP A 47 -12.64 3.18 2.86
C ASP A 47 -11.40 3.38 1.99
N VAL A 48 -10.21 3.08 2.52
CA VAL A 48 -8.94 3.36 1.83
C VAL A 48 -8.71 2.52 0.58
N SER A 49 -9.39 1.37 0.49
CA SER A 49 -9.31 0.49 -0.68
C SER A 49 -10.39 0.76 -1.74
N ALA A 50 -11.30 1.70 -1.50
CA ALA A 50 -12.31 2.07 -2.47
C ALA A 50 -11.73 2.95 -3.58
N ALA A 51 -12.20 2.75 -4.82
CA ALA A 51 -11.73 3.51 -5.99
C ALA A 51 -11.82 5.04 -5.81
N ARG A 52 -12.81 5.54 -5.08
CA ARG A 52 -12.95 6.97 -4.75
C ARG A 52 -11.78 7.56 -3.96
N MET A 53 -10.95 6.73 -3.34
CA MET A 53 -9.77 7.16 -2.57
C MET A 53 -8.49 7.14 -3.40
N ASP A 54 -8.49 6.61 -4.62
CA ASP A 54 -7.26 6.43 -5.40
C ASP A 54 -6.51 7.73 -5.63
N ASP A 55 -7.21 8.82 -5.96
CA ASP A 55 -6.62 10.15 -6.17
C ASP A 55 -6.07 10.81 -4.89
N ARG A 56 -6.35 10.24 -3.71
CA ARG A 56 -5.85 10.77 -2.43
C ARG A 56 -4.52 10.15 -2.03
N PHE A 57 -4.15 9.01 -2.60
CA PHE A 57 -2.85 8.42 -2.38
C PHE A 57 -1.78 9.18 -3.16
N ARG A 58 -0.61 9.34 -2.54
CA ARG A 58 0.53 10.03 -3.11
C ARG A 58 1.67 9.04 -3.30
N PRO A 59 2.41 9.09 -4.42
CA PRO A 59 3.57 8.22 -4.60
C PRO A 59 4.63 8.53 -3.54
N VAL A 60 5.28 7.50 -3.01
CA VAL A 60 6.43 7.66 -2.13
C VAL A 60 7.65 8.00 -3.00
N THR A 61 8.12 9.25 -2.92
CA THR A 61 9.26 9.72 -3.72
C THR A 61 10.61 9.57 -3.02
N ALA A 62 10.61 9.44 -1.69
CA ALA A 62 11.80 9.24 -0.87
C ALA A 62 12.32 7.80 -0.99
N GLU A 63 13.59 7.57 -0.62
CA GLU A 63 14.17 6.21 -0.59
C GLU A 63 13.56 5.33 0.51
N VAL A 64 13.03 5.95 1.57
CA VAL A 64 12.34 5.29 2.68
C VAL A 64 11.08 6.11 3.00
N PRO A 65 9.91 5.48 3.18
CA PRO A 65 8.70 6.17 3.63
C PRO A 65 8.83 6.54 5.12
N ASN A 66 9.45 7.69 5.39
CA ASN A 66 9.58 8.25 6.73
C ASN A 66 8.70 9.50 6.84
N PHE A 67 7.76 9.50 7.78
CA PHE A 67 6.79 10.57 7.98
C PHE A 67 7.08 11.41 9.24
N GLY A 68 8.23 11.20 9.88
CA GLY A 68 8.59 11.86 11.13
C GLY A 68 7.73 11.42 12.32
N PHE A 69 7.80 12.18 13.41
CA PHE A 69 6.89 12.00 14.55
C PHE A 69 5.55 12.65 14.25
N SER A 70 4.50 11.84 14.19
CA SER A 70 3.13 12.29 14.01
C SER A 70 2.19 11.40 14.79
N THR A 71 1.04 11.93 15.19
CA THR A 71 -0.05 11.13 15.75
C THR A 71 -0.91 10.52 14.66
N SER A 72 -0.82 10.98 13.40
CA SER A 72 -1.63 10.50 12.27
C SER A 72 -1.45 9.00 12.01
N ALA A 73 -2.50 8.36 11.49
CA ALA A 73 -2.35 7.05 10.85
C ALA A 73 -1.82 7.23 9.41
N TYR A 74 -0.88 6.38 8.98
CA TYR A 74 -0.38 6.36 7.61
C TYR A 74 -0.73 5.04 6.95
N TRP A 75 -1.48 5.12 5.85
CA TRP A 75 -1.80 4.00 5.01
C TRP A 75 -0.79 3.90 3.89
N LEU A 76 -0.09 2.77 3.79
CA LEU A 76 0.77 2.46 2.66
C LEU A 76 0.14 1.34 1.83
N ARG A 77 0.23 1.45 0.51
CA ARG A 77 -0.27 0.43 -0.41
C ARG A 77 0.74 0.14 -1.52
N PHE A 78 0.75 -1.11 -1.96
CA PHE A 78 1.54 -1.62 -3.08
C PHE A 78 0.94 -2.93 -3.56
N ASP A 79 1.17 -3.25 -4.83
CA ASP A 79 0.67 -4.48 -5.44
C ASP A 79 1.80 -5.48 -5.61
N VAL A 80 1.51 -6.74 -5.35
CA VAL A 80 2.49 -7.83 -5.41
C VAL A 80 1.97 -8.94 -6.32
N ARG A 81 2.86 -9.45 -7.17
CA ARG A 81 2.69 -10.71 -7.90
C ARG A 81 3.77 -11.68 -7.45
N ASN A 82 3.35 -12.87 -7.02
CA ASN A 82 4.28 -13.93 -6.65
C ASN A 82 4.49 -14.88 -7.83
N ASP A 83 5.66 -14.78 -8.47
CA ASP A 83 6.10 -15.69 -9.55
C ASP A 83 7.18 -16.67 -9.04
N SER A 84 7.43 -16.70 -7.73
CA SER A 84 8.41 -17.60 -7.09
C SER A 84 7.76 -18.94 -6.71
N PRO A 85 8.55 -20.00 -6.48
CA PRO A 85 8.03 -21.27 -5.97
C PRO A 85 7.61 -21.20 -4.49
N GLU A 86 7.97 -20.13 -3.78
CA GLU A 86 7.67 -19.96 -2.36
C GLU A 86 6.23 -19.49 -2.18
N SER A 87 5.42 -20.27 -1.47
CA SER A 87 4.03 -19.92 -1.19
C SER A 87 3.86 -18.99 0.02
N ARG A 88 4.92 -18.83 0.83
CA ARG A 88 4.89 -18.04 2.06
C ARG A 88 5.97 -16.98 2.04
N TRP A 89 5.53 -15.75 2.22
CA TRP A 89 6.39 -14.57 2.28
C TRP A 89 6.16 -13.82 3.58
N PHE A 90 7.21 -13.15 4.04
CA PHE A 90 7.16 -12.30 5.23
C PHE A 90 7.42 -10.86 4.82
N LEU A 91 6.53 -9.95 5.24
CA LEU A 91 6.78 -8.52 5.17
C LEU A 91 7.59 -8.10 6.40
N GLN A 92 8.82 -7.65 6.18
CA GLN A 92 9.70 -7.18 7.26
C GLN A 92 9.71 -5.65 7.33
N VAL A 93 9.33 -5.11 8.48
CA VAL A 93 9.48 -3.69 8.81
C VAL A 93 10.70 -3.52 9.71
N LYS A 94 11.70 -2.75 9.27
CA LYS A 94 13.00 -2.62 9.97
C LYS A 94 13.05 -1.51 11.02
N TYR A 95 11.95 -0.77 11.23
CA TYR A 95 11.87 0.34 12.18
C TYR A 95 11.17 -0.11 13.47
N SER A 96 11.91 -0.11 14.58
CA SER A 96 11.50 -0.74 15.84
C SER A 96 10.46 0.02 16.69
N PRO A 97 10.40 1.37 16.73
CA PRO A 97 9.48 2.07 17.63
C PRO A 97 8.14 2.36 16.93
N LEU A 98 7.52 1.34 16.35
CA LEU A 98 6.19 1.46 15.75
C LEU A 98 5.17 0.90 16.73
N ASP A 99 4.38 1.82 17.30
CA ASP A 99 3.30 1.56 18.25
C ASP A 99 2.32 0.49 17.74
N ASP A 100 1.77 0.72 16.55
CA ASP A 100 0.73 -0.08 15.91
C ASP A 100 1.04 -0.25 14.42
N ILE A 101 1.10 -1.50 13.96
CA ILE A 101 1.21 -1.86 12.55
C ILE A 101 0.07 -2.81 12.23
N VAL A 102 -0.75 -2.46 11.25
CA VAL A 102 -1.80 -3.34 10.73
C VAL A 102 -1.52 -3.64 9.26
N PHE A 103 -1.33 -4.91 8.95
CA PHE A 103 -1.12 -5.38 7.59
C PHE A 103 -2.41 -6.01 7.08
N TYR A 104 -2.87 -5.51 5.93
CA TYR A 104 -4.03 -6.02 5.22
C TYR A 104 -3.60 -6.63 3.89
N GLN A 105 -4.06 -7.84 3.58
CA GLN A 105 -3.83 -8.46 2.28
C GLN A 105 -5.10 -9.11 1.73
N ARG A 106 -5.22 -9.13 0.40
CA ARG A 106 -6.22 -9.91 -0.32
C ARG A 106 -5.66 -10.27 -1.71
N ALA A 107 -6.02 -11.44 -2.23
CA ALA A 107 -5.55 -11.88 -3.55
C ALA A 107 -6.25 -11.15 -4.70
N THR A 108 -7.56 -10.90 -4.57
CA THR A 108 -8.36 -10.15 -5.54
C THR A 108 -9.41 -9.31 -4.80
N ALA A 109 -10.11 -8.43 -5.51
CA ALA A 109 -11.20 -7.63 -4.93
C ALA A 109 -12.39 -8.46 -4.40
N GLU A 110 -12.52 -9.71 -4.84
CA GLU A 110 -13.56 -10.65 -4.38
C GLU A 110 -13.19 -11.39 -3.10
N HIS A 111 -11.88 -11.47 -2.79
CA HIS A 111 -11.41 -12.11 -1.57
C HIS A 111 -11.56 -11.15 -0.37
N PRO A 112 -11.92 -11.66 0.82
CA PRO A 112 -11.95 -10.84 2.02
C PRO A 112 -10.54 -10.37 2.38
N TRP A 113 -10.48 -9.25 3.10
CA TRP A 113 -9.23 -8.78 3.69
C TRP A 113 -8.79 -9.71 4.82
N GLU A 114 -7.59 -10.26 4.69
CA GLU A 114 -6.87 -10.84 5.82
C GLU A 114 -6.17 -9.72 6.58
N ARG A 115 -6.24 -9.75 7.92
CA ARG A 115 -5.72 -8.71 8.79
C ARG A 115 -4.73 -9.30 9.78
N TYR A 116 -3.55 -8.71 9.83
CA TYR A 116 -2.51 -9.01 10.80
C TYR A 116 -2.18 -7.73 11.57
N GLN A 117 -2.02 -7.82 12.89
CA GLN A 117 -1.68 -6.68 13.73
C GLN A 117 -0.47 -6.99 14.59
N THR A 118 0.47 -6.05 14.65
CA THR A 118 1.71 -6.10 15.42
C THR A 118 2.11 -4.68 15.81
N GLY A 119 3.28 -4.48 16.40
CA GLY A 119 3.72 -3.21 16.99
C GLY A 119 4.09 -3.39 18.46
N ASP A 120 4.80 -2.43 19.03
CA ASP A 120 5.34 -2.54 20.40
C ASP A 120 4.27 -2.42 21.50
N ARG A 121 3.06 -1.95 21.15
CA ARG A 121 1.88 -1.92 22.03
C ARG A 121 1.13 -3.24 22.09
N HIS A 122 1.49 -4.21 21.25
CA HIS A 122 0.88 -5.53 21.24
C HIS A 122 1.76 -6.54 21.95
N LEU A 123 1.14 -7.36 22.81
CA LEU A 123 1.80 -8.50 23.43
C LEU A 123 2.36 -9.42 22.33
N PHE A 124 3.62 -9.81 22.47
CA PHE A 124 4.24 -10.77 21.56
C PHE A 124 3.52 -12.12 21.66
N SER A 125 2.74 -12.50 20.64
CA SER A 125 2.15 -13.83 20.54
C SER A 125 3.07 -14.73 19.71
N GLN A 126 3.65 -15.76 20.35
CA GLN A 126 4.39 -16.85 19.70
C GLN A 126 3.47 -17.80 18.93
#